data_AF-A0A518DEK8-F1
#
_entry.id   AF-A0A518DEK8-F1
#
_cell.length_a   1.000
_cell.length_b   1.000
_cell.length_c   1.000
_cell.angle_alpha   90.00
_cell.angle_beta   90.00
_cell.angle_gamma   90.00
#
_symmetry.space_group_name_H-M   'P 1'
#
loop_
_entity.id
_entity.type
_entity.pdbx_description
1 polymer ?
#
loop_
_entity_poly.entity_id
_entity_poly.type
_entity_poly.pdbx_seq_one_letter_code
_entity_poly.pdbx_strand_id
1 'polypeptide(L)'
;MHPKRQSVRRGGAALLMAIFTIFMVSVLAVHVLSTEMSQLATVRNVLDYERALYLANAGVHHACAELEANSTWRGTVADGSYPASGGYSATAVDGIGSLVVVTSSGVSGSVTRTVQATIDP
;
A
#
# COMPACT_ATOMS: atom_id res chain seq x y z
N MET A 1 73.69 -5.95 -33.93
CA MET A 1 72.26 -5.96 -34.32
C MET A 1 71.45 -6.27 -33.06
N HIS A 2 70.90 -5.25 -32.39
CA HIS A 2 70.27 -5.37 -31.06
C HIS A 2 68.73 -5.31 -31.22
N PRO A 3 67.96 -6.32 -30.78
CA PRO A 3 66.51 -6.30 -30.93
C PRO A 3 65.88 -5.37 -29.88
N LYS A 4 65.18 -4.32 -30.34
CA LYS A 4 64.34 -3.46 -29.49
C LYS A 4 63.13 -4.26 -29.02
N ARG A 5 63.11 -4.66 -27.74
CA ARG A 5 61.90 -5.17 -27.06
C ARG A 5 60.87 -4.04 -26.98
N GLN A 6 59.81 -4.12 -27.78
CA GLN A 6 58.63 -3.27 -27.61
C GLN A 6 57.88 -3.70 -26.35
N SER A 7 57.97 -2.90 -25.29
CA SER A 7 57.12 -3.06 -24.11
C SER A 7 55.68 -2.73 -24.52
N VAL A 8 54.82 -3.75 -24.58
CA VAL A 8 53.39 -3.58 -24.81
C VAL A 8 52.83 -2.65 -23.73
N ARG A 9 52.27 -1.50 -24.14
CA ARG A 9 51.66 -0.49 -23.26
C ARG A 9 50.39 -1.05 -22.60
N ARG A 10 50.54 -1.78 -21.48
CA ARG A 10 49.43 -2.40 -20.71
C ARG A 10 48.58 -1.39 -19.91
N GLY A 11 49.05 -0.15 -19.73
CA GLY A 11 48.37 0.88 -18.94
C GLY A 11 47.03 1.34 -19.52
N GLY A 12 46.89 1.41 -20.84
CA GLY A 12 45.62 1.80 -21.47
C GLY A 12 44.51 0.75 -21.30
N ALA A 13 44.87 -0.54 -21.40
CA ALA A 13 43.93 -1.64 -21.19
C ALA A 13 43.47 -1.71 -19.73
N ALA A 14 44.36 -1.48 -18.77
CA ALA A 14 44.01 -1.45 -17.34
C ALA A 14 43.03 -0.32 -17.00
N LEU A 15 43.22 0.88 -17.58
CA LEU A 15 42.30 2.01 -17.40
C LEU A 15 40.91 1.70 -17.98
N LEU A 16 40.85 1.12 -19.18
CA LEU A 16 39.58 0.74 -19.80
C LEU A 16 38.82 -0.31 -18.98
N MET A 17 39.53 -1.30 -18.43
CA MET A 17 38.94 -2.28 -17.53
C MET A 17 38.42 -1.63 -16.25
N ALA A 18 39.18 -0.71 -15.65
CA ALA A 18 38.74 0.01 -14.46
C ALA A 18 37.47 0.83 -14.71
N ILE A 19 37.41 1.58 -15.82
CA ILE A 19 36.22 2.35 -16.21
C ILE A 19 35.04 1.43 -16.47
N PHE A 20 35.26 0.31 -17.16
CA PHE A 20 34.21 -0.67 -17.41
C PHE A 20 33.65 -1.26 -16.12
N THR A 21 34.51 -1.62 -15.16
CA THR A 21 34.07 -2.11 -13.85
C THR A 21 33.30 -1.05 -13.08
N ILE A 22 33.79 0.20 -13.04
CA ILE A 22 33.10 1.30 -12.37
C ILE A 22 31.72 1.54 -13.00
N PHE A 23 31.65 1.54 -14.33
CA PHE A 23 30.39 1.70 -15.06
C PHE A 23 29.42 0.56 -14.72
N MET A 24 29.89 -0.68 -14.74
CA MET A 24 29.07 -1.86 -14.44
C MET A 24 28.54 -1.84 -13.00
N VAL A 25 29.38 -1.49 -12.02
CA VAL A 25 28.97 -1.33 -10.62
C VAL A 25 27.97 -0.18 -10.47
N SER A 26 28.16 0.93 -11.18
CA SER A 26 27.25 2.08 -11.12
C SER A 26 25.87 1.74 -11.68
N VAL A 27 25.81 1.05 -12.82
CA VAL A 27 24.54 0.59 -13.41
C VAL A 27 23.83 -0.38 -12.48
N LEU A 28 24.55 -1.32 -11.89
CA LEU A 28 23.99 -2.26 -10.91
C LEU A 28 23.40 -1.51 -9.70
N ALA A 29 24.15 -0.56 -9.15
CA ALA A 29 23.72 0.22 -7.99
C ALA A 29 22.45 1.05 -8.29
N VAL A 30 22.41 1.73 -9.45
CA VAL A 30 21.22 2.49 -9.87
C VAL A 30 20.02 1.58 -10.06
N HIS A 31 20.21 0.41 -10.67
CA HIS A 31 19.14 -0.56 -10.86
C HIS A 31 18.56 -1.05 -9.52
N VAL A 32 19.43 -1.41 -8.58
CA VAL A 32 19.00 -1.85 -7.24
C VAL A 32 18.23 -0.74 -6.54
N LEU A 33 18.76 0.48 -6.51
CA LEU A 33 18.09 1.62 -5.88
C LEU A 33 16.71 1.90 -6.49
N SER A 34 16.61 1.87 -7.82
CA SER A 34 15.34 2.08 -8.51
C SER A 34 14.32 0.97 -8.18
N THR A 35 14.78 -0.27 -8.08
CA THR A 35 13.93 -1.42 -7.74
C THR A 35 13.42 -1.32 -6.31
N GLU A 36 14.30 -1.03 -5.35
CA GLU A 36 13.96 -0.89 -3.92
C GLU A 36 12.97 0.27 -3.69
N MET A 37 13.17 1.42 -4.36
CA MET A 37 12.22 2.53 -4.27
C MET A 37 10.83 2.15 -4.79
N SER A 38 10.76 1.38 -5.89
CA SER A 38 9.49 0.90 -6.42
C SER A 38 8.81 -0.09 -5.46
N GLN A 39 9.58 -1.03 -4.91
CA GLN A 39 9.04 -1.99 -3.93
C GLN A 39 8.54 -1.29 -2.67
N LEU A 40 9.26 -0.30 -2.15
CA LEU A 40 8.84 0.47 -0.98
C LEU A 40 7.51 1.21 -1.21
N ALA A 41 7.33 1.80 -2.40
CA ALA A 41 6.08 2.44 -2.76
C ALA A 41 4.92 1.45 -2.80
N THR A 42 5.13 0.26 -3.39
CA THR A 42 4.13 -0.81 -3.42
C THR A 42 3.78 -1.28 -2.01
N VAL A 43 4.77 -1.52 -1.13
CA VAL A 43 4.53 -1.94 0.26
C VAL A 43 3.68 -0.91 1.00
N ARG A 44 3.98 0.38 0.86
CA ARG A 44 3.19 1.44 1.51
C ARG A 44 1.74 1.43 1.03
N ASN A 45 1.52 1.31 -0.27
CA ASN A 45 0.17 1.24 -0.83
C ASN A 45 -0.61 0.02 -0.34
N VAL A 46 0.05 -1.13 -0.24
CA VAL A 46 -0.58 -2.36 0.31
C VAL A 46 -0.93 -2.16 1.78
N LEU A 47 -0.04 -1.56 2.56
CA LEU A 47 -0.26 -1.34 3.99
C LEU A 47 -1.41 -0.36 4.24
N ASP A 48 -1.48 0.75 3.50
CA ASP A 48 -2.61 1.67 3.58
C ASP A 48 -3.91 1.04 3.07
N TYR A 49 -3.82 0.19 2.05
CA TYR A 49 -4.98 -0.57 1.57
C TYR A 49 -5.54 -1.52 2.63
N GLU A 50 -4.70 -2.33 3.24
CA GLU A 50 -5.11 -3.25 4.30
C GLU A 50 -5.67 -2.50 5.50
N ARG A 51 -5.02 -1.41 5.93
CA ARG A 51 -5.50 -0.57 7.03
C ARG A 51 -6.88 0.03 6.75
N ALA A 52 -7.09 0.59 5.56
CA ALA A 52 -8.39 1.12 5.17
C ALA A 52 -9.48 0.03 5.18
N LEU A 53 -9.15 -1.18 4.76
CA LEU A 53 -10.06 -2.33 4.81
C LEU A 53 -10.36 -2.77 6.26
N TYR A 54 -9.34 -2.84 7.13
CA TYR A 54 -9.53 -3.14 8.55
C TYR A 54 -10.45 -2.12 9.23
N LEU A 55 -10.26 -0.83 8.95
CA LEU A 55 -11.12 0.24 9.46
C LEU A 55 -12.56 0.12 8.95
N ALA A 56 -12.75 -0.20 7.67
CA ALA A 56 -14.08 -0.43 7.11
C ALA A 56 -14.78 -1.63 7.79
N ASN A 57 -14.05 -2.74 8.02
CA ASN A 57 -14.62 -3.88 8.75
C ASN A 57 -14.96 -3.53 10.20
N ALA A 58 -14.12 -2.75 10.89
CA ALA A 58 -14.41 -2.28 12.24
C ALA A 58 -15.73 -1.46 12.28
N GLY A 59 -15.96 -0.62 11.27
CA GLY A 59 -17.21 0.12 11.16
C GLY A 59 -18.44 -0.75 10.92
N VAL A 60 -18.32 -1.82 10.11
CA VAL A 60 -19.39 -2.81 9.98
C VAL A 60 -19.69 -3.45 11.34
N HIS A 61 -18.67 -3.91 12.07
CA HIS A 61 -18.86 -4.52 13.38
C HIS A 61 -19.48 -3.57 14.42
N HIS A 62 -19.11 -2.29 14.40
CA HIS A 62 -19.72 -1.29 15.27
C HIS A 62 -21.21 -1.10 14.95
N ALA A 63 -21.57 -0.97 13.66
CA ALA A 63 -22.96 -0.91 13.25
C ALA A 63 -23.74 -2.19 13.58
N CYS A 64 -23.10 -3.37 13.49
CA CYS A 64 -23.71 -4.63 13.95
C CYS A 64 -24.01 -4.61 15.46
N ALA A 65 -23.10 -4.08 16.29
CA ALA A 65 -23.32 -3.99 17.73
C ALA A 65 -24.50 -3.08 18.09
N GLU A 66 -24.67 -1.95 17.36
CA GLU A 66 -25.84 -1.08 17.51
C GLU A 66 -27.14 -1.81 17.11
N LEU A 67 -27.10 -2.59 16.02
CA LEU A 67 -28.25 -3.40 15.57
C LEU A 67 -28.57 -4.55 16.54
N GLU A 68 -27.57 -5.16 17.18
CA GLU A 68 -27.78 -6.19 18.20
C GLU A 68 -28.42 -5.61 19.47
N ALA A 69 -28.02 -4.41 19.87
CA ALA A 69 -28.65 -3.70 20.99
C ALA A 69 -30.06 -3.19 20.65
N ASN A 70 -30.30 -2.80 19.40
CA ASN A 70 -31.58 -2.32 18.90
C ASN A 70 -31.76 -2.67 17.41
N SER A 71 -32.55 -3.72 17.13
CA SER A 71 -32.80 -4.21 15.76
C SER A 71 -33.48 -3.20 14.83
N THR A 72 -34.13 -2.18 15.40
CA THR A 72 -34.76 -1.08 14.65
C THR A 72 -33.82 0.09 14.37
N TRP A 73 -32.59 0.05 14.88
CA TRP A 73 -31.62 1.14 14.71
C TRP A 73 -31.26 1.32 13.24
N ARG A 74 -31.36 2.56 12.76
CA ARG A 74 -30.88 3.00 11.45
C ARG A 74 -30.15 4.32 11.67
N GLY A 75 -28.91 4.37 11.27
CA GLY A 75 -28.08 5.53 11.57
C GLY A 75 -26.67 5.37 11.05
N THR A 76 -25.84 6.33 11.42
CA THR A 76 -24.42 6.35 11.07
C THR A 76 -23.61 6.31 12.35
N VAL A 77 -22.66 5.38 12.41
CA VAL A 77 -21.56 5.37 13.39
C VAL A 77 -20.29 5.83 12.69
N ALA A 78 -19.43 6.53 13.41
CA ALA A 78 -18.12 6.94 12.93
C ALA A 78 -17.14 6.94 14.10
N ASP A 79 -15.87 6.71 13.79
CA ASP A 79 -14.79 6.74 14.77
C ASP A 79 -13.50 7.26 14.14
N GLY A 80 -12.63 7.79 15.01
CA GLY A 80 -11.40 8.45 14.62
C GLY A 80 -11.64 9.77 13.88
N SER A 81 -10.77 10.06 12.91
CA SER A 81 -10.73 11.34 12.21
C SER A 81 -11.53 11.36 10.91
N TYR A 82 -12.48 10.44 10.70
CA TYR A 82 -13.22 10.34 9.43
C TYR A 82 -13.89 11.67 9.03
N PRO A 83 -13.82 12.11 7.76
CA PRO A 83 -13.27 11.44 6.57
C PRO A 83 -11.76 11.66 6.34
N ALA A 84 -11.03 12.26 7.28
CA ALA A 84 -9.57 12.32 7.20
C ALA A 84 -8.94 10.95 7.45
N SER A 85 -7.60 10.86 7.38
CA SER A 85 -6.88 9.61 7.53
C SER A 85 -7.00 9.03 8.93
N GLY A 86 -7.21 7.70 9.03
CA GLY A 86 -7.20 6.96 10.28
C GLY A 86 -8.56 6.90 10.98
N GLY A 87 -9.65 6.83 10.22
CA GLY A 87 -11.00 6.69 10.76
C GLY A 87 -11.92 5.90 9.84
N TYR A 88 -13.12 5.60 10.32
CA TYR A 88 -14.18 4.97 9.54
C TYR A 88 -15.53 5.65 9.76
N SER A 89 -16.46 5.39 8.84
CA SER A 89 -17.88 5.66 9.01
C SER A 89 -18.68 4.49 8.48
N ALA A 90 -19.73 4.07 9.19
CA ALA A 90 -20.64 3.03 8.76
C ALA A 90 -22.08 3.51 8.90
N THR A 91 -22.89 3.26 7.88
CA THR A 91 -24.29 3.64 7.84
C THR A 91 -25.15 2.39 7.64
N ALA A 92 -26.16 2.22 8.49
CA ALA A 92 -27.17 1.18 8.37
C ALA A 92 -28.45 1.76 7.75
N VAL A 93 -28.95 1.12 6.71
CA VAL A 93 -30.19 1.46 6.01
C VAL A 93 -31.05 0.22 5.82
N ASP A 94 -32.36 0.39 5.71
CA ASP A 94 -33.26 -0.71 5.39
C ASP A 94 -32.95 -1.30 4.00
N GLY A 95 -32.87 -2.62 3.95
CA GLY A 95 -32.69 -3.41 2.74
C GLY A 95 -34.01 -3.95 2.21
N ILE A 96 -33.94 -5.05 1.47
CA ILE A 96 -35.12 -5.74 0.95
C ILE A 96 -35.69 -6.62 2.06
N GLY A 97 -36.98 -6.45 2.38
CA GLY A 97 -37.67 -7.27 3.39
C GLY A 97 -37.32 -6.82 4.81
N SER A 98 -36.95 -7.77 5.68
CA SER A 98 -36.46 -7.52 7.04
C SER A 98 -34.97 -7.21 7.13
N LEU A 99 -34.25 -7.28 6.00
CA LEU A 99 -32.80 -7.15 5.98
C LEU A 99 -32.35 -5.71 6.20
N VAL A 100 -31.20 -5.55 6.83
CA VAL A 100 -30.51 -4.27 7.03
C VAL A 100 -29.21 -4.28 6.23
N VAL A 101 -28.98 -3.23 5.44
CA VAL A 101 -27.74 -3.05 4.69
C VAL A 101 -26.86 -2.09 5.45
N VAL A 102 -25.67 -2.55 5.82
CA VAL A 102 -24.63 -1.76 6.47
C VAL A 102 -23.53 -1.49 5.46
N THR A 103 -23.30 -0.21 5.16
CA THR A 103 -22.20 0.23 4.30
C THR A 103 -21.19 0.97 5.16
N SER A 104 -19.96 0.45 5.25
CA SER A 104 -18.87 1.09 5.98
C SER A 104 -17.71 1.48 5.08
N SER A 105 -17.18 2.68 5.28
CA SER A 105 -15.99 3.19 4.62
C SER A 105 -14.89 3.48 5.64
N GLY A 106 -13.71 2.90 5.44
CA GLY A 106 -12.49 3.15 6.21
C GLY A 106 -11.46 3.91 5.37
N VAL A 107 -10.72 4.83 6.00
CA VAL A 107 -9.75 5.71 5.34
C VAL A 107 -8.37 5.57 5.99
N SER A 108 -7.34 5.24 5.21
CA SER A 108 -5.93 5.27 5.64
C SER A 108 -5.07 5.94 4.58
N GLY A 109 -4.31 6.98 4.96
CA GLY A 109 -3.56 7.80 4.02
C GLY A 109 -4.48 8.42 2.96
N SER A 110 -4.20 8.16 1.68
CA SER A 110 -5.04 8.55 0.54
C SER A 110 -5.94 7.43 0.02
N VAL A 111 -6.03 6.30 0.74
CA VAL A 111 -6.81 5.14 0.34
C VAL A 111 -8.08 5.06 1.16
N THR A 112 -9.21 4.96 0.46
CA THR A 112 -10.52 4.68 1.04
C THR A 112 -10.99 3.31 0.59
N ARG A 113 -11.51 2.51 1.51
CA ARG A 113 -12.15 1.24 1.21
C ARG A 113 -13.54 1.17 1.81
N THR A 114 -14.45 0.60 1.04
CA THR A 114 -15.84 0.46 1.42
C THR A 114 -16.20 -1.02 1.44
N VAL A 115 -16.80 -1.46 2.54
CA VAL A 115 -17.34 -2.79 2.73
C VAL A 115 -18.84 -2.64 2.93
N GLN A 116 -19.59 -3.56 2.34
CA GLN A 116 -21.03 -3.64 2.53
C GLN A 116 -21.37 -5.01 3.09
N ALA A 117 -22.19 -5.02 4.13
CA ALA A 117 -22.75 -6.22 4.72
C ALA A 117 -24.27 -6.14 4.69
N THR A 118 -24.93 -7.29 4.52
CA THR A 118 -26.38 -7.40 4.66
C THR A 118 -26.65 -8.32 5.84
N ILE A 119 -27.44 -7.81 6.78
CA ILE A 119 -27.69 -8.43 8.08
C ILE A 119 -29.18 -8.75 8.15
N ASP A 120 -29.50 -9.94 8.62
CA ASP A 120 -30.86 -10.30 9.05
C ASP A 120 -30.92 -10.10 10.57
N PRO A 121 -31.62 -9.06 11.05
CA PRO A 121 -31.63 -8.67 12.47
C PRO A 121 -32.49 -9.57 13.36
#